data_AF-A0A959Y261-F1
#
_entry.id   AF-A0A959Y261-F1
#
_cell.length_a   1.000
_cell.length_b   1.000
_cell.length_c   1.000
_cell.angle_alpha   90.00
_cell.angle_beta   90.00
_cell.angle_gamma   90.00
#
_symmetry.space_group_name_H-M   'P 1'
#
loop_
_entity.id
_entity.type
_entity.pdbx_description
1 polymer ?
#
loop_
_entity_poly.entity_id
_entity_poly.type
_entity_poly.pdbx_seq_one_letter_code
_entity_poly.pdbx_strand_id
1 'polypeptide(L)'
;REFEDVITSRAELLALWEQGWKCVFDALDTVTPDNFDTTVYIRAQAHTIIDAVNRQLCHYAYHVGQLVLLGRILKGEGWRSLSIPRGGSSTFNQEKFGRGAHGGHFTDDLK
;
A
#
# COMPACT_ATOMS: atom_id res chain seq x y z
N ARG A 1 8.21 -16.51 -18.05
CA ARG A 1 7.68 -17.66 -17.28
C ARG A 1 7.01 -17.08 -16.05
N GLU A 2 5.73 -17.39 -15.85
CA GLU A 2 4.96 -16.87 -14.72
C GLU A 2 5.01 -17.92 -13.60
N PHE A 3 5.15 -17.47 -12.35
CA PHE A 3 5.18 -18.34 -11.16
C PHE A 3 6.36 -19.32 -11.06
N GLU A 4 7.50 -19.00 -11.68
CA GLU A 4 8.75 -19.72 -11.43
C GLU A 4 9.56 -19.04 -10.32
N ASP A 5 10.17 -19.85 -9.46
CA ASP A 5 11.05 -19.40 -8.38
C ASP A 5 12.39 -18.91 -8.94
N VAL A 6 12.35 -17.74 -9.56
CA VAL A 6 13.53 -17.06 -10.10
C VAL A 6 14.27 -16.23 -9.05
N ILE A 7 13.64 -15.97 -7.90
CA ILE A 7 14.21 -15.22 -6.78
C ILE A 7 14.67 -16.21 -5.72
N THR A 8 15.98 -16.29 -5.50
CA THR A 8 16.60 -17.37 -4.70
C THR A 8 17.08 -16.90 -3.33
N SER A 9 17.12 -15.58 -3.10
CA SER A 9 17.58 -15.02 -1.83
C SER A 9 16.75 -13.82 -1.38
N ARG A 10 16.75 -13.57 -0.07
CA ARG A 10 16.13 -12.36 0.51
C ARG A 10 16.78 -11.07 -0.02
N ALA A 11 18.10 -11.08 -0.24
CA ALA A 11 18.81 -9.92 -0.74
C ALA A 11 18.37 -9.58 -2.17
N GLU A 12 18.27 -10.59 -3.03
CA GLU A 12 17.74 -10.45 -4.39
C GLU A 12 16.28 -9.99 -4.41
N LEU A 13 15.44 -10.58 -3.55
CA LEU A 13 14.04 -10.15 -3.39
C LEU A 13 13.94 -8.66 -3.06
N LEU A 14 14.72 -8.20 -2.07
CA LEU A 14 14.72 -6.80 -1.66
C LEU A 14 15.29 -5.88 -2.75
N ALA A 15 16.33 -6.30 -3.46
CA ALA A 15 16.88 -5.52 -4.57
C ALA A 15 15.84 -5.29 -5.68
N LEU A 16 15.11 -6.35 -6.07
CA LEU A 16 14.03 -6.25 -7.06
C LEU A 16 12.85 -5.43 -6.53
N TRP A 17 12.52 -5.56 -5.24
CA TRP A 17 11.49 -4.76 -4.58
C TRP A 17 11.81 -3.27 -4.66
N GLU A 18 13.02 -2.87 -4.24
CA GLU A 18 13.47 -1.48 -4.30
C GLU A 18 13.53 -0.95 -5.73
N GLN A 19 14.00 -1.77 -6.68
CA GLN A 19 14.03 -1.39 -8.09
C GLN A 19 12.61 -1.13 -8.64
N GLY A 20 11.65 -1.99 -8.31
CA GLY A 20 10.25 -1.83 -8.72
C GLY A 20 9.61 -0.57 -8.15
N TRP A 21 9.79 -0.32 -6.85
CA TRP A 21 9.27 0.89 -6.21
C TRP A 21 9.94 2.16 -6.72
N LYS A 22 11.25 2.14 -6.97
CA LYS A 22 11.94 3.27 -7.59
C LYS A 22 11.31 3.64 -8.93
N CYS A 23 10.99 2.66 -9.79
CA CYS A 23 10.32 2.92 -11.06
C CYS A 23 8.95 3.62 -10.86
N VAL A 24 8.20 3.22 -9.84
CA VAL A 24 6.89 3.83 -9.51
C VAL A 24 7.08 5.26 -9.03
N PHE A 25 8.00 5.49 -8.08
CA PHE A 25 8.21 6.82 -7.50
C PHE A 25 8.82 7.79 -8.51
N ASP A 26 9.80 7.36 -9.31
CA ASP A 26 10.35 8.18 -10.40
C ASP A 26 9.27 8.62 -11.39
N ALA A 27 8.27 7.77 -11.67
CA ALA A 27 7.14 8.13 -12.53
C ALA A 27 6.18 9.12 -11.82
N LEU A 28 5.85 8.87 -10.55
CA LEU A 28 4.98 9.75 -9.77
C LEU A 28 5.58 11.15 -9.57
N ASP A 29 6.90 11.27 -9.45
CA ASP A 29 7.60 12.56 -9.33
C ASP A 29 7.44 13.46 -10.57
N THR A 30 7.02 12.88 -11.71
CA THR A 30 6.70 13.65 -12.94
C THR A 30 5.24 14.12 -13.00
N VAL A 31 4.40 13.67 -12.06
CA VAL A 31 2.97 13.98 -12.05
C VAL A 31 2.74 15.36 -11.44
N THR A 32 2.05 16.22 -12.19
CA THR A 32 1.70 17.58 -11.77
C THR A 32 0.21 17.82 -12.01
N PRO A 33 -0.43 18.79 -11.34
CA PRO A 33 -1.85 19.09 -11.57
C PRO A 33 -2.20 19.32 -13.05
N ASP A 34 -1.25 19.85 -13.83
CA ASP A 34 -1.43 20.14 -15.25
C ASP A 34 -1.50 18.89 -16.13
N ASN A 35 -1.02 17.74 -15.65
CA ASN A 35 -0.93 16.51 -16.44
C ASN A 35 -1.85 15.37 -15.96
N PHE A 36 -2.69 15.59 -14.95
CA PHE A 36 -3.59 14.59 -14.37
C PHE A 36 -4.46 13.85 -15.41
N ASP A 37 -4.93 14.57 -16.44
CA ASP A 37 -5.82 14.04 -17.48
C ASP A 37 -5.06 13.40 -18.67
N THR A 38 -3.72 13.35 -18.61
CA THR A 38 -2.90 12.74 -19.66
C THR A 38 -3.28 11.27 -19.85
N THR A 39 -3.53 10.89 -21.10
CA THR A 39 -3.87 9.50 -21.41
C THR A 39 -2.64 8.61 -21.36
N VAL A 40 -2.72 7.55 -20.56
CA VAL A 40 -1.78 6.42 -20.53
C VAL A 40 -2.50 5.14 -20.91
N TYR A 41 -1.75 4.17 -21.44
CA TYR A 41 -2.32 2.89 -21.87
C TYR A 41 -1.85 1.76 -20.97
N ILE A 42 -2.80 1.04 -20.38
CA ILE A 42 -2.54 -0.19 -19.62
C ILE A 42 -3.25 -1.31 -20.37
N ARG A 43 -2.50 -2.27 -20.90
CA ARG A 43 -3.02 -3.38 -21.73
C ARG A 43 -3.92 -2.89 -22.88
N ALA A 44 -3.44 -1.87 -23.60
CA ALA A 44 -4.14 -1.19 -24.71
C ALA A 44 -5.45 -0.48 -24.34
N GLN A 45 -5.79 -0.37 -23.06
CA GLN A 45 -6.93 0.42 -22.59
C GLN A 45 -6.45 1.80 -22.11
N ALA A 46 -7.09 2.85 -22.61
CA ALA A 46 -6.83 4.23 -22.23
C ALA A 46 -7.30 4.51 -20.80
N HIS A 47 -6.49 5.25 -20.05
CA HIS A 47 -6.74 5.71 -18.69
C HIS A 47 -6.18 7.12 -18.54
N THR A 48 -6.77 7.96 -17.70
CA THR A 48 -6.06 9.15 -17.21
C THR A 48 -4.92 8.73 -16.26
N ILE A 49 -3.99 9.63 -15.93
CA ILE A 49 -2.98 9.36 -14.89
C ILE A 49 -3.68 9.04 -13.57
N ILE A 50 -4.74 9.78 -13.22
CA ILE A 50 -5.51 9.55 -12.00
C ILE A 50 -6.16 8.16 -11.97
N ASP A 51 -6.77 7.72 -13.07
CA ASP A 51 -7.35 6.38 -13.17
C ASP A 51 -6.27 5.29 -13.02
N ALA A 52 -5.13 5.47 -13.68
CA ALA A 52 -4.00 4.55 -13.61
C ALA A 52 -3.46 4.42 -12.18
N VAL A 53 -3.27 5.54 -11.48
CA VAL A 53 -2.79 5.57 -10.10
C VAL A 53 -3.79 4.93 -9.15
N ASN A 54 -5.07 5.26 -9.24
CA ASN A 54 -6.11 4.67 -8.39
C ASN A 54 -6.22 3.16 -8.60
N ARG A 55 -6.20 2.70 -9.85
CA ARG A 55 -6.19 1.27 -10.19
C ARG A 55 -5.00 0.56 -9.53
N GLN A 56 -3.81 1.17 -9.59
CA GLN A 56 -2.61 0.59 -9.03
C GLN A 56 -2.61 0.60 -7.49
N LEU A 57 -3.11 1.67 -6.86
CA LEU A 57 -3.27 1.76 -5.41
C LEU A 57 -4.17 0.64 -4.87
N CYS A 58 -5.31 0.40 -5.50
CA CYS A 58 -6.21 -0.71 -5.12
C CYS A 58 -5.54 -2.09 -5.29
N HIS A 59 -4.76 -2.26 -6.35
CA HIS A 59 -4.02 -3.50 -6.61
C HIS A 59 -2.95 -3.76 -5.54
N TYR A 60 -2.23 -2.72 -5.10
CA TYR A 60 -1.29 -2.83 -3.99
C TYR A 60 -1.98 -3.21 -2.68
N ALA A 61 -3.10 -2.56 -2.35
CA ALA A 61 -3.86 -2.89 -1.15
C ALA A 61 -4.31 -4.36 -1.14
N TYR A 62 -4.73 -4.89 -2.29
CA TYR A 62 -5.07 -6.31 -2.43
C TYR A 62 -3.90 -7.24 -2.12
N HIS A 63 -2.73 -7.01 -2.72
CA HIS A 63 -1.56 -7.86 -2.49
C HIS A 63 -0.94 -7.69 -1.10
N VAL A 64 -0.92 -6.47 -0.55
CA VAL A 64 -0.51 -6.23 0.84
C VAL A 64 -1.42 -7.01 1.79
N GLY A 65 -2.73 -7.05 1.54
CA GLY A 65 -3.67 -7.89 2.29
C GLY A 65 -3.31 -9.38 2.25
N GLN A 66 -2.94 -9.91 1.09
CA GLN A 66 -2.49 -11.30 0.95
C GLN A 66 -1.20 -11.56 1.74
N LEU A 67 -0.22 -10.65 1.68
CA LEU A 67 1.03 -10.75 2.44
C LEU A 67 0.78 -10.73 3.95
N VAL A 68 -0.11 -9.86 4.42
CA VAL A 68 -0.50 -9.78 5.84
C VAL A 68 -1.20 -11.07 6.29
N LEU A 69 -2.08 -11.63 5.45
CA LEU A 69 -2.74 -12.91 5.76
C LEU A 69 -1.73 -14.04 5.90
N LEU A 70 -0.80 -14.17 4.94
CA LEU A 70 0.27 -15.16 5.00
C LEU A 70 1.15 -14.96 6.24
N GLY A 71 1.56 -13.73 6.52
CA GLY A 71 2.33 -13.38 7.72
C GLY A 71 1.61 -13.79 9.01
N ARG A 72 0.29 -13.55 9.10
CA ARG A 72 -0.53 -13.95 10.24
C ARG A 72 -0.60 -15.46 10.41
N ILE A 73 -0.80 -16.21 9.32
CA ILE A 73 -0.83 -17.68 9.33
C ILE A 73 0.52 -18.23 9.79
N LEU A 74 1.62 -17.75 9.21
CA LEU A 74 2.98 -18.21 9.51
C LEU A 74 3.43 -17.88 10.94
N LYS A 75 3.01 -16.73 11.48
CA LYS A 75 3.36 -16.33 12.86
C LYS A 75 2.47 -16.97 13.92
N GLY A 76 1.28 -17.44 13.56
CA GLY A 76 0.35 -18.09 14.49
C GLY A 76 0.09 -17.23 15.75
N GLU A 77 0.28 -17.83 16.92
CA GLU A 77 0.15 -17.16 18.22
C GLU A 77 1.16 -16.01 18.42
N GLY A 78 2.28 -16.05 17.71
CA GLY A 78 3.30 -14.98 17.72
C GLY A 78 2.95 -13.78 16.83
N TRP A 79 1.77 -13.75 16.19
CA TRP A 79 1.34 -12.61 15.40
C TRP A 79 1.00 -11.42 16.30
N ARG A 80 1.54 -10.25 15.96
CA ARG A 80 1.19 -8.98 16.58
C ARG A 80 0.29 -8.20 15.64
N SER A 81 -0.83 -7.69 16.14
CA SER A 81 -1.74 -6.87 15.34
C SER A 81 -1.01 -5.67 14.74
N LEU A 82 -1.18 -5.44 13.44
CA LEU A 82 -0.65 -4.26 12.73
C LEU A 82 -1.58 -3.04 12.87
N SER A 83 -2.75 -3.23 13.46
CA SER A 83 -3.74 -2.21 13.77
C SER A 83 -4.33 -2.49 15.16
N ILE A 84 -5.60 -2.17 15.39
CA ILE A 84 -6.28 -2.39 16.67
C ILE A 84 -6.38 -3.89 16.97
N PRO A 85 -5.81 -4.39 18.08
CA PRO A 85 -5.96 -5.78 18.49
C PRO A 85 -7.42 -6.17 18.69
N ARG A 86 -7.74 -7.47 18.55
CA ARG A 86 -9.11 -7.98 18.74
C ARG A 86 -9.61 -7.60 20.14
N GLY A 87 -10.76 -6.92 20.20
CA GLY A 87 -11.35 -6.42 21.45
C GLY A 87 -10.90 -5.02 21.87
N GLY A 88 -9.86 -4.45 21.24
CA GLY A 88 -9.33 -3.12 21.56
C GLY A 88 -10.10 -1.94 20.95
N SER A 89 -11.09 -2.18 20.08
CA SER A 89 -11.79 -1.12 19.34
C SER A 89 -12.50 -0.12 20.24
N SER A 90 -13.08 -0.56 21.37
CA SER A 90 -13.79 0.34 22.29
C SER A 90 -12.83 1.37 22.91
N THR A 91 -11.71 0.91 23.45
CA THR A 91 -10.67 1.78 24.04
C THR A 91 -10.09 2.73 22.99
N PHE A 92 -9.71 2.22 21.82
CA PHE A 92 -9.19 3.05 20.74
C PHE A 92 -10.16 4.15 20.31
N ASN A 93 -11.45 3.81 20.18
CA ASN A 93 -12.47 4.77 19.78
C ASN A 93 -12.73 5.83 20.88
N GLN A 94 -12.73 5.45 22.15
CA GLN A 94 -12.84 6.42 23.25
C GLN A 94 -11.69 7.43 23.22
N GLU A 95 -10.46 6.96 23.04
CA GLU A 95 -9.28 7.84 22.93
C GLU A 95 -9.35 8.72 21.69
N LYS A 96 -9.72 8.16 20.53
CA LYS A 96 -9.78 8.90 19.26
C LYS A 96 -10.87 9.97 19.28
N PHE A 97 -12.07 9.64 19.76
CA PHE A 97 -13.19 10.58 19.82
C PHE A 97 -13.08 11.57 20.98
N GLY A 98 -12.36 11.22 22.06
CA GLY A 98 -12.09 12.12 23.19
C GLY A 98 -11.31 13.38 22.81
N ARG A 99 -10.62 13.37 21.65
CA ARG A 99 -9.93 14.54 21.09
C ARG A 99 -10.88 15.57 20.44
N GLY A 100 -12.17 15.24 20.30
CA GLY A 100 -13.13 16.04 19.57
C GLY A 100 -12.92 16.02 18.05
N ALA A 101 -13.89 16.55 17.30
CA ALA A 101 -13.72 16.76 15.87
C ALA A 101 -12.64 17.83 15.63
N HIS A 102 -11.64 17.50 14.83
CA HIS A 102 -10.53 18.38 14.48
C HIS A 102 -10.20 18.22 13.00
N GLY A 103 -9.65 19.28 12.41
CA GLY A 103 -9.03 19.22 11.09
C GLY A 103 -7.59 18.70 11.16
N GLY A 104 -6.93 18.65 10.01
CA GLY A 104 -5.57 18.12 9.87
C GLY A 104 -5.53 17.00 8.83
N HIS A 105 -4.32 16.65 8.40
CA HIS A 105 -4.12 15.50 7.54
C HIS A 105 -4.01 14.23 8.39
N PHE A 106 -4.49 13.09 7.90
CA PHE A 106 -4.49 11.85 8.69
C PHE A 106 -3.08 11.40 9.12
N THR A 107 -2.06 11.83 8.37
CA THR A 107 -0.64 11.54 8.68
C THR A 107 -0.11 12.33 9.86
N ASP A 108 -0.77 13.41 10.26
CA ASP A 108 -0.35 14.24 11.40
C ASP A 108 -0.46 13.44 12.72
N ASP A 109 -1.26 12.36 12.72
CA ASP A 109 -1.42 11.42 13.82
C ASP A 109 -0.48 10.20 13.73
N LEU A 110 0.26 10.03 12.63
CA LEU A 110 1.24 8.95 12.48
C LEU A 110 2.56 9.41 13.12
N LYS A 111 2.97 8.73 14.20
CA LYS A 111 4.29 8.93 14.82
C LYS A 111 5.39 8.22 14.03
#